data_AF-A0A0C3DWP7-F1
#
_entry.id   AF-A0A0C3DWP7-F1
#
_cell.length_a   1.000
_cell.length_b   1.000
_cell.length_c   1.000
_cell.angle_alpha   90.00
_cell.angle_beta   90.00
_cell.angle_gamma   90.00
#
_symmetry.space_group_name_H-M   'P 1'
#
loop_
_entity.id
_entity.type
_entity.pdbx_description
1 polymer ?
#
loop_
_entity_poly.entity_id
_entity_poly.type
_entity_poly.pdbx_seq_one_letter_code
_entity_poly.pdbx_strand_id
1 'polypeptide(L)'
;SNYSSLQVPTLSVDGSNWLYYKARVEWAPEDPAHGKDSSWKPTATEQKLMNEYPEKLKPWIKDDGYVKQVIAASLPESLFLHVQKEETAKGVWDALMNLFQNRSHIVAIDLRRKLQE
;
A
#
# COMPACT_ATOMS: atom_id res chain seq x y z
N SER A 1 -1.26 27.29 -17.85
CA SER A 1 -0.45 26.56 -16.85
C SER A 1 -0.79 25.09 -16.90
N ASN A 2 0.16 24.27 -17.32
CA ASN A 2 0.01 22.84 -17.53
C ASN A 2 -0.09 22.11 -16.19
N TYR A 3 -1.31 21.85 -15.71
CA TYR A 3 -1.54 20.75 -14.77
C TYR A 3 -1.56 19.47 -15.60
N SER A 4 -0.38 18.98 -15.95
CA SER A 4 -0.21 17.61 -16.42
C SER A 4 -0.76 16.72 -15.31
N SER A 5 -1.95 16.17 -15.53
CA SER A 5 -2.56 15.16 -14.69
C SER A 5 -1.49 14.12 -14.38
N LEU A 6 -1.06 14.06 -13.12
CA LEU A 6 -0.07 13.10 -12.65
C LEU A 6 -0.63 11.71 -12.96
N GLN A 7 -0.22 11.15 -14.10
CA GLN A 7 -0.52 9.77 -14.47
C GLN A 7 0.06 8.91 -13.34
N VAL A 8 -0.82 8.34 -12.54
CA VAL A 8 -0.43 7.35 -11.55
C VAL A 8 0.01 6.14 -12.36
N PRO A 9 1.30 5.74 -12.33
CA PRO A 9 1.73 4.58 -13.05
C PRO A 9 1.02 3.38 -12.42
N THR A 10 0.08 2.80 -13.17
CA THR A 10 -0.60 1.55 -12.84
C THR A 10 0.46 0.50 -12.58
N LEU A 11 0.33 -0.30 -11.51
CA LEU A 11 1.23 -1.43 -11.30
C LEU A 11 1.16 -2.31 -12.56
N SER A 12 2.30 -2.48 -13.22
CA SER A 12 2.37 -3.29 -14.43
C SER A 12 2.03 -4.73 -14.07
N VAL A 13 1.39 -5.44 -14.99
CA VAL A 13 0.98 -6.85 -14.80
C VAL A 13 2.20 -7.74 -14.52
N ASP A 14 3.36 -7.38 -15.06
CA ASP A 14 4.64 -8.07 -14.85
C ASP A 14 5.41 -7.59 -13.61
N GLY A 15 4.88 -6.60 -12.87
CA GLY A 15 5.51 -6.02 -11.69
C GLY A 15 6.78 -5.21 -11.98
N SER A 16 7.13 -4.93 -13.25
CA SER A 16 8.39 -4.27 -13.61
C SER A 16 8.55 -2.85 -13.05
N ASN A 17 7.45 -2.15 -12.79
CA ASN A 17 7.44 -0.81 -12.19
C ASN A 17 7.25 -0.81 -10.66
N TRP A 18 7.41 -1.97 -10.02
CA TRP A 18 7.23 -2.19 -8.58
C TRP A 18 7.95 -1.16 -7.70
N LEU A 19 9.22 -0.83 -7.97
CA LEU A 19 9.98 0.10 -7.13
C LEU A 19 9.37 1.50 -7.14
N TYR A 20 8.86 1.95 -8.29
CA TYR A 20 8.18 3.24 -8.43
C TYR A 20 6.81 3.23 -7.75
N TYR A 21 6.06 2.14 -7.89
CA TYR A 21 4.78 1.95 -7.22
C TYR A 21 4.93 1.92 -5.69
N LYS A 22 5.89 1.13 -5.17
CA LYS A 22 6.21 1.05 -3.74
C LYS A 22 6.62 2.40 -3.17
N ALA A 23 7.53 3.12 -3.84
CA ALA A 23 7.97 4.43 -3.39
C ALA A 23 6.80 5.42 -3.25
N ARG A 24 5.76 5.28 -4.07
CA ARG A 24 4.55 6.12 -4.03
C ARG A 24 3.61 5.76 -2.88
N VAL A 25 3.49 4.46 -2.59
CA VAL A 25 2.70 3.95 -1.46
C VAL A 25 3.39 4.26 -0.13
N GLU A 26 4.72 4.19 -0.07
CA GLU A 26 5.53 4.60 1.09
C GLU A 26 5.53 6.12 1.30
N TRP A 27 5.23 6.91 0.27
CA TRP A 27 5.05 8.38 0.34
C TRP A 27 3.67 8.82 0.86
N ALA A 28 2.95 7.93 1.54
CA ALA A 28 1.68 8.29 2.17
C ALA A 28 1.86 9.53 3.04
N PRO A 29 0.96 10.54 2.94
CA PRO A 29 1.06 11.70 3.78
C PRO A 29 0.88 11.25 5.24
N GLU A 30 1.88 11.53 6.08
CA GLU A 30 1.83 11.29 7.51
C GLU A 30 1.02 12.38 8.20
N ASP A 31 0.12 11.99 9.10
CA ASP A 31 -0.60 12.93 9.96
C ASP A 31 0.41 13.63 10.88
N PRO A 32 0.57 14.96 10.81
CA PRO A 32 1.51 15.68 11.67
C PRO A 32 1.19 15.58 13.17
N ALA A 33 -0.05 15.22 13.52
CA ALA A 33 -0.48 14.99 14.89
C ALA A 33 -0.34 13.53 15.33
N HIS A 34 0.15 12.62 14.47
CA HIS A 34 0.28 11.21 14.80
C HIS A 34 1.17 10.99 16.02
N GLY A 35 0.66 10.24 17.00
CA GLY A 35 1.37 9.96 18.26
C GLY A 35 1.53 11.15 19.20
N LYS A 36 0.89 12.30 18.94
CA LYS A 36 0.87 13.46 19.84
C LYS A 36 -0.30 13.37 20.81
N ASP A 37 -0.07 13.80 22.06
CA ASP A 37 -1.11 13.87 23.08
C ASP A 37 -1.82 15.23 23.12
N SER A 38 -2.84 15.35 23.96
CA SER A 38 -3.67 16.56 24.11
C SER A 38 -2.94 17.77 24.69
N SER A 39 -1.73 17.60 25.25
CA SER A 39 -0.90 18.69 25.79
C SER A 39 0.04 19.32 24.75
N TRP A 40 0.21 18.64 23.60
CA TRP A 40 1.07 19.11 22.53
C TRP A 40 0.56 20.42 21.91
N LYS A 41 1.50 21.35 21.70
CA LYS A 41 1.26 22.61 21.01
C LYS A 41 2.11 22.64 19.73
N PRO A 42 1.49 22.72 18.55
CA PRO A 42 2.24 22.77 17.30
C PRO A 42 3.13 24.02 17.23
N THR A 43 4.35 23.84 16.74
CA THR A 43 5.16 24.95 16.24
C THR A 43 4.52 25.55 14.97
N ALA A 44 4.94 26.76 14.58
CA ALA A 44 4.42 27.39 13.36
C ALA A 44 4.60 26.52 12.09
N THR A 45 5.71 25.77 12.02
CA THR A 45 5.98 24.82 10.94
C THR A 45 5.04 23.63 10.98
N GLU A 46 4.82 23.03 12.15
CA GLU A 46 3.89 21.89 12.32
C GLU A 46 2.44 22.31 12.06
N GLN A 47 2.04 23.52 12.50
CA GLN A 47 0.72 24.07 12.22
C GLN A 47 0.48 24.25 10.71
N LYS A 48 1.51 24.71 9.98
CA LYS A 48 1.46 24.80 8.52
C LYS A 48 1.30 23.42 7.88
N LEU A 49 2.03 22.42 8.34
CA LEU A 49 1.90 21.03 7.87
C LEU A 49 0.51 20.47 8.16
N MET A 50 -0.06 20.72 9.35
CA MET A 50 -1.44 20.32 9.69
C MET A 50 -2.48 20.94 8.76
N ASN A 51 -2.28 22.19 8.34
CA ASN A 51 -3.20 22.86 7.41
C ASN A 51 -3.06 22.33 5.98
N GLU A 52 -1.86 21.93 5.56
CA GLU A 52 -1.60 21.37 4.24
C GLU A 52 -1.96 19.88 4.15
N TYR A 53 -1.95 19.16 5.28
CA TYR A 53 -2.18 17.72 5.34
C TYR A 53 -3.49 17.27 4.69
N PRO A 54 -4.67 17.89 4.96
CA PRO A 54 -5.93 17.52 4.32
C PRO A 54 -5.89 17.66 2.79
N GLU A 55 -5.18 18.66 2.28
CA GLU A 55 -5.04 18.90 0.83
C GLU A 55 -4.15 17.86 0.15
N LYS A 56 -3.15 17.32 0.88
CA LYS A 56 -2.31 16.21 0.41
C LYS A 56 -2.97 14.84 0.60
N LEU A 57 -3.81 14.69 1.61
CA LEU A 57 -4.51 13.44 1.92
C LEU A 57 -5.60 13.11 0.90
N LYS A 58 -6.39 14.11 0.46
CA LYS A 58 -7.45 13.92 -0.55
C LYS A 58 -6.97 13.21 -1.84
N PRO A 59 -5.93 13.69 -2.56
CA PRO A 59 -5.45 13.01 -3.76
C PRO A 59 -4.86 11.65 -3.44
N TRP A 60 -4.21 11.47 -2.29
CA TRP A 60 -3.68 10.18 -1.87
C TRP A 60 -4.78 9.14 -1.65
N ILE A 61 -5.88 9.48 -0.95
CA ILE A 61 -7.02 8.56 -0.74
C ILE A 61 -7.61 8.12 -2.08
N LYS A 62 -7.75 9.04 -3.03
CA LYS A 62 -8.24 8.74 -4.37
C LYS A 62 -7.31 7.75 -5.09
N ASP A 63 -6.01 8.01 -5.05
CA ASP A 63 -5.01 7.18 -5.72
C ASP A 63 -4.91 5.79 -5.05
N ASP A 64 -4.94 5.70 -3.72
CA ASP A 64 -4.96 4.45 -2.96
C ASP A 64 -6.21 3.61 -3.30
N GLY A 65 -7.39 4.25 -3.33
CA GLY A 65 -8.64 3.58 -3.73
C GLY A 65 -8.60 3.03 -5.15
N TYR A 66 -8.07 3.80 -6.11
CA TYR A 66 -7.89 3.34 -7.49
C TYR A 66 -6.98 2.11 -7.56
N VAL A 67 -5.85 2.15 -6.85
CA VAL A 67 -4.90 1.05 -6.78
C VAL A 67 -5.54 -0.20 -6.15
N LYS A 68 -6.28 -0.06 -5.03
CA LYS A 68 -7.02 -1.18 -4.42
C LYS A 68 -7.98 -1.82 -5.42
N GLN A 69 -8.67 -1.01 -6.24
CA GLN A 69 -9.59 -1.52 -7.26
C GLN A 69 -8.86 -2.32 -8.36
N VAL A 70 -7.71 -1.84 -8.83
CA VAL A 70 -6.90 -2.56 -9.83
C VAL A 70 -6.41 -3.90 -9.27
N ILE A 71 -5.92 -3.92 -8.04
CA ILE A 71 -5.50 -5.16 -7.36
C ILE A 71 -6.70 -6.10 -7.23
N ALA A 72 -7.84 -5.63 -6.73
CA ALA A 72 -9.04 -6.45 -6.57
C ALA A 72 -9.53 -7.07 -7.89
N ALA A 73 -9.54 -6.29 -8.97
CA ALA A 73 -9.95 -6.77 -10.30
C ALA A 73 -9.00 -7.81 -10.91
N SER A 74 -7.73 -7.81 -10.47
CA SER A 74 -6.69 -8.72 -10.97
C SER A 74 -6.62 -10.04 -10.20
N LEU A 75 -7.33 -10.15 -9.06
CA LEU A 75 -7.27 -11.32 -8.20
C LEU A 75 -8.43 -12.30 -8.48
N PRO A 76 -8.15 -13.61 -8.48
CA PRO A 76 -9.20 -14.61 -8.27
C PRO A 76 -9.95 -14.35 -6.95
N GLU A 77 -11.26 -14.61 -6.96
CA GLU A 77 -12.16 -14.34 -5.83
C GLU A 77 -11.67 -14.97 -4.51
N SER A 78 -11.10 -16.16 -4.56
CA SER A 78 -10.53 -16.84 -3.39
C SER A 78 -9.37 -16.08 -2.75
N LEU A 79 -8.55 -15.36 -3.52
CA LEU A 79 -7.48 -14.52 -2.98
C LEU A 79 -8.00 -13.17 -2.52
N PHE A 80 -8.98 -12.61 -3.21
CA PHE A 80 -9.61 -11.34 -2.83
C PHE A 80 -10.20 -11.40 -1.40
N LEU A 81 -10.90 -12.49 -1.05
CA LEU A 81 -11.49 -12.68 0.28
C LEU A 81 -10.47 -12.59 1.43
N HIS A 82 -9.20 -12.93 1.17
CA HIS A 82 -8.15 -12.88 2.21
C HIS A 82 -7.62 -11.47 2.45
N VAL A 83 -7.75 -10.57 1.47
CA VAL A 83 -7.13 -9.25 1.49
C VAL A 83 -8.15 -8.11 1.52
N GLN A 84 -9.44 -8.42 1.36
CA GLN A 84 -10.56 -7.47 1.41
C GLN A 84 -10.59 -6.62 2.69
N LYS A 85 -10.14 -7.18 3.82
CA LYS A 85 -10.16 -6.52 5.13
C LYS A 85 -9.11 -5.43 5.29
N GLU A 86 -8.16 -5.35 4.37
CA GLU A 86 -7.03 -4.43 4.47
C GLU A 86 -7.46 -3.02 4.05
N GLU A 87 -7.14 -2.03 4.89
CA GLU A 87 -7.62 -0.65 4.73
C GLU A 87 -6.89 0.10 3.62
N THR A 88 -5.64 -0.26 3.32
CA THR A 88 -4.79 0.42 2.34
C THR A 88 -4.34 -0.53 1.24
N ALA A 89 -3.99 0.00 0.06
CA ALA A 89 -3.37 -0.79 -1.01
C ALA A 89 -2.08 -1.49 -0.55
N LYS A 90 -1.32 -0.83 0.33
CA LYS A 90 -0.14 -1.41 0.97
C LYS A 90 -0.49 -2.66 1.77
N GLY A 91 -1.51 -2.57 2.64
CA GLY A 91 -1.97 -3.69 3.45
C GLY A 91 -2.44 -4.87 2.60
N VAL A 92 -3.22 -4.59 1.55
CA VAL A 92 -3.65 -5.59 0.56
C VAL A 92 -2.43 -6.32 -0.03
N TRP A 93 -1.40 -5.56 -0.45
CA TRP A 93 -0.19 -6.11 -1.05
C TRP A 93 0.66 -6.91 -0.07
N ASP A 94 0.89 -6.40 1.14
CA ASP A 94 1.67 -7.08 2.18
C ASP A 94 0.99 -8.42 2.56
N ALA A 95 -0.34 -8.44 2.65
CA ALA A 95 -1.12 -9.65 2.87
C ALA A 95 -0.98 -10.66 1.72
N LEU A 96 -1.03 -10.21 0.46
CA LEU A 96 -0.76 -11.08 -0.70
C LEU A 96 0.64 -11.67 -0.64
N MET A 97 1.67 -10.85 -0.41
CA MET A 97 3.05 -11.29 -0.32
C MET A 97 3.23 -12.37 0.75
N ASN A 98 2.64 -12.17 1.93
CA ASN A 98 2.67 -13.16 3.01
C ASN A 98 2.00 -14.50 2.61
N LEU A 99 0.87 -14.46 1.90
CA LEU A 99 0.19 -15.67 1.44
C LEU A 99 1.06 -16.47 0.47
N PHE A 100 1.70 -15.81 -0.49
CA PHE A 100 2.57 -16.47 -1.46
C PHE A 100 3.87 -16.96 -0.83
N GLN A 101 4.53 -16.15 -0.01
CA GLN A 101 5.76 -16.55 0.69
C GLN A 101 5.53 -17.74 1.63
N ASN A 102 4.41 -17.78 2.37
CA ASN A 102 4.08 -18.90 3.23
C ASN A 102 3.84 -20.19 2.42
N ARG A 103 3.11 -20.10 1.30
CA ARG A 103 2.88 -21.27 0.43
C ARG A 103 4.18 -21.79 -0.18
N SER A 104 5.06 -20.92 -0.65
CA SER A 104 6.37 -21.31 -1.19
C SER A 104 7.24 -22.00 -0.13
N HIS A 105 7.26 -21.49 1.11
CA HIS A 105 7.98 -22.13 2.21
C HIS A 105 7.43 -23.53 2.53
N ILE A 106 6.11 -23.68 2.62
CA ILE A 106 5.47 -24.99 2.87
C ILE A 106 5.83 -26.00 1.78
N VAL A 107 5.76 -25.59 0.51
CA VAL A 107 6.12 -26.45 -0.63
C VAL A 107 7.59 -26.87 -0.56
N ALA A 108 8.50 -25.95 -0.23
CA ALA A 108 9.92 -26.25 -0.08
C ALA A 108 10.19 -27.24 1.07
N ILE A 109 9.48 -27.10 2.19
CA ILE A 109 9.57 -28.03 3.33
C ILE A 109 9.05 -29.43 2.93
N ASP A 110 7.90 -29.53 2.26
CA ASP A 110 7.35 -30.82 1.85
C ASP A 110 8.23 -31.53 0.82
N LEU A 111 8.79 -30.79 -0.14
CA LEU A 111 9.78 -31.32 -1.09
C LEU A 111 11.03 -31.84 -0.37
N ARG A 112 11.57 -31.08 0.59
CA ARG A 112 12.73 -31.52 1.37
C ARG A 112 12.44 -32.81 2.15
N ARG A 113 11.29 -32.90 2.80
CA ARG A 113 10.88 -34.11 3.54
C ARG A 113 10.81 -35.33 2.62
N LYS A 114 10.19 -35.19 1.45
CA LYS A 114 10.11 -36.26 0.43
C LYS A 114 11.46 -36.70 -0.13
N LEU A 115 12.47 -35.83 -0.13
CA LEU A 115 13.83 -36.15 -0.57
C LEU A 115 14.69 -36.78 0.55
N GLN A 116 14.24 -36.70 1.80
CA GLN A 116 14.90 -37.29 2.97
C GLN A 116 14.29 -38.64 3.38
N GLU A 117 13.21 -39.06 2.70
CA GLU A 117 12.62 -40.41 2.71
C GLU A 117 13.24 -41.25 1.59
#